data_AF-A0AA43BGK5-F1
#
_entry.id   AF-A0AA43BGK5-F1
#
_cell.length_a   1.000
_cell.length_b   1.000
_cell.length_c   1.000
_cell.angle_alpha   90.00
_cell.angle_beta   90.00
_cell.angle_gamma   90.00
#
_symmetry.space_group_name_H-M   'P 1'
#
loop_
_entity.id
_entity.type
_entity.pdbx_description
1 polymer ?
#
loop_
_entity_poly.entity_id
_entity_poly.type
_entity_poly.pdbx_seq_one_letter_code
_entity_poly.pdbx_strand_id
1 'polypeptide(L)' 'MDFTNYSTRSRFAKEINAGYSARLNGMRLSNNPHLVWIECETEDGANRRAGPLSEKAEAWQHGWWLADQGVR' A
#
# COMPACT_ATOMS: atom_id res chain seq x y z
N MET A 1 -0.94 13.92 -8.64
CA MET A 1 -1.16 13.46 -7.25
C MET A 1 -0.40 14.43 -6.36
N ASP A 2 -1.10 15.17 -5.50
CA ASP A 2 -0.49 16.18 -4.64
C ASP A 2 0.07 15.50 -3.38
N PHE A 3 1.39 15.57 -3.21
CA PHE A 3 2.13 14.86 -2.15
C PHE A 3 2.24 15.67 -0.84
N THR A 4 1.63 16.86 -0.77
CA THR A 4 1.67 17.74 0.41
C THR A 4 0.88 17.20 1.63
N ASN A 5 0.00 16.22 1.44
CA ASN A 5 -0.77 15.58 2.52
C ASN A 5 0.02 14.54 3.35
N TYR A 6 1.26 14.21 2.96
CA TYR A 6 2.03 13.10 3.51
C TYR A 6 3.36 13.52 4.14
N SER A 7 3.43 14.71 4.78
CA SER A 7 4.60 15.11 5.58
C SER A 7 4.66 14.36 6.93
N THR A 8 5.73 14.52 7.70
CA THR A 8 5.90 13.94 9.05
C THR A 8 4.81 14.32 10.07
N ARG A 9 3.95 15.29 9.75
CA ARG A 9 2.73 15.65 10.51
C ARG A 9 1.45 15.01 9.98
N SER A 10 1.53 14.23 8.91
CA SER A 10 0.39 13.49 8.37
C SER A 10 -0.05 12.42 9.36
N ARG A 11 -1.36 12.27 9.54
CA ARG A 11 -1.95 11.19 10.35
C ARG A 11 -1.54 9.79 9.89
N PHE A 12 -1.00 9.68 8.67
CA PHE A 12 -0.56 8.43 8.05
C PHE A 12 0.96 8.22 8.04
N ALA A 13 1.73 9.01 8.79
CA ALA A 13 3.18 8.85 8.88
C ALA A 13 3.59 7.43 9.33
N LYS A 14 2.78 6.79 10.19
CA LYS A 14 2.98 5.40 10.62
C LYS A 14 2.87 4.44 9.44
N GLU A 15 1.83 4.56 8.63
CA GLU A 15 1.58 3.72 7.46
C GLU A 15 2.66 3.92 6.39
N ILE A 16 3.07 5.16 6.14
CA ILE A 16 4.18 5.49 5.21
C ILE A 16 5.48 4.82 5.69
N ASN A 17 5.88 5.01 6.95
CA ASN A 17 7.10 4.40 7.49
C ASN A 17 7.05 2.87 7.46
N ALA A 18 5.88 2.28 7.69
CA ALA A 18 5.68 0.84 7.61
C ALA A 18 5.87 0.33 6.17
N GLY A 19 5.33 1.05 5.17
CA GLY A 19 5.50 0.70 3.75
C GLY A 19 6.95 0.82 3.29
N TYR A 20 7.61 1.91 3.67
CA TYR A 20 9.03 2.14 3.39
C TYR A 20 9.89 1.00 3.96
N SER A 21 9.70 0.66 5.24
CA SER A 21 10.40 -0.44 5.90
C SER A 21 10.10 -1.79 5.25
N ALA A 22 8.85 -2.03 4.84
CA ALA A 22 8.46 -3.28 4.20
C ALA A 22 9.22 -3.51 2.89
N ARG A 23 9.40 -2.47 2.06
CA ARG A 23 10.19 -2.58 0.82
C ARG A 23 11.65 -2.92 1.09
N LEU A 24 12.27 -2.24 2.07
CA LEU A 24 13.65 -2.50 2.47
C LEU A 24 13.84 -3.94 2.98
N ASN A 25 12.81 -4.51 3.62
CA ASN A 25 12.78 -5.91 4.05
C ASN A 25 12.38 -6.90 2.92
N GLY A 26 12.26 -6.45 1.67
CA GLY A 26 11.94 -7.31 0.52
C GLY A 26 10.47 -7.73 0.41
N MET A 27 9.57 -7.12 1.17
CA MET A 27 8.14 -7.40 1.07
C MET A 27 7.55 -6.78 -0.20
N ARG A 28 6.53 -7.42 -0.78
CA ARG A 28 5.84 -6.97 -2.00
C ARG A 28 4.66 -6.05 -1.66
N LEU A 29 4.15 -5.31 -2.64
CA LEU A 29 2.93 -4.50 -2.48
C LEU A 29 1.71 -5.32 -2.05
N SER A 30 1.64 -6.60 -2.45
CA SER A 30 0.58 -7.52 -2.03
C SER A 30 0.61 -7.86 -0.54
N ASN A 31 1.70 -7.56 0.16
CA ASN A 31 1.81 -7.70 1.62
C ASN A 31 1.30 -6.46 2.38
N ASN A 32 0.75 -5.46 1.69
CA ASN A 32 0.15 -4.31 2.35
C ASN A 32 -0.99 -4.78 3.27
N PRO A 33 -0.90 -4.51 4.59
CA PRO A 33 -1.86 -5.02 5.57
C PRO A 33 -3.23 -4.35 5.49
N HIS A 34 -3.36 -3.28 4.71
CA HIS A 34 -4.61 -2.54 4.52
C HIS A 34 -5.33 -2.93 3.21
N LEU A 35 -4.82 -3.91 2.46
CA LEU A 35 -5.52 -4.46 1.30
C LEU A 35 -6.74 -5.25 1.76
N VAL A 36 -7.89 -4.90 1.20
CA VAL A 36 -9.11 -5.70 1.33
C VAL A 36 -9.24 -6.53 0.06
N TRP A 37 -9.31 -7.84 0.19
CA TRP A 37 -9.60 -8.73 -0.93
C TRP A 37 -11.10 -8.93 -1.02
N ILE A 38 -11.68 -8.56 -2.16
CA ILE A 38 -13.08 -8.82 -2.45
C ILE A 38 -13.12 -10.13 -3.23
N GLU A 39 -13.82 -11.12 -2.68
CA GLU A 39 -14.19 -12.31 -3.42
C GLU A 39 -15.23 -11.90 -4.47
N CYS A 40 -14.88 -12.08 -5.74
CA CYS A 40 -15.82 -11.95 -6.84
C CYS A 40 -16.14 -13.34 -7.35
N GLU A 41 -17.41 -13.68 -7.34
CA GLU A 41 -17.91 -14.81 -8.12
C GLU A 41 -17.86 -14.41 -9.59
N THR A 42 -17.00 -15.09 -10.35
CA THR A 42 -17.01 -15.03 -11.82
C THR A 42 -17.46 -16.40 -12.34
N GLU A 43 -18.02 -16.44 -13.56
CA GLU A 43 -18.50 -17.69 -14.19
C GLU A 43 -17.42 -18.80 -14.24
N ASP A 44 -16.13 -18.44 -14.18
CA ASP A 44 -14.97 -19.35 -14.17
C ASP A 44 -14.40 -19.67 -12.75
N GLY A 45 -15.12 -19.34 -11.67
CA GLY A 45 -14.71 -19.62 -10.29
C GLY A 45 -14.34 -18.38 -9.47
N ALA A 46 -13.85 -18.60 -8.24
CA ALA A 46 -13.57 -17.55 -7.27
C ALA A 46 -12.35 -16.69 -7.67
N ASN A 47 -12.60 -15.54 -8.30
CA ASN A 47 -11.58 -14.53 -8.58
C ASN A 47 -11.52 -13.53 -7.43
N ARG A 48 -10.36 -13.39 -6.80
CA ARG A 48 -10.14 -12.37 -5.76
C ARG A 48 -9.56 -11.12 -6.39
N ARG A 49 -10.29 -10.01 -6.32
CA ARG A 49 -9.78 -8.68 -6.71
C ARG A 49 -9.46 -7.87 -5.48
N ALA A 50 -8.46 -7.00 -5.57
CA ALA A 50 -8.27 -5.97 -4.55
C ALA A 50 -9.49 -5.03 -4.58
N GLY A 51 -10.11 -4.83 -3.42
CA GLY A 51 -11.12 -3.81 -3.23
C GLY A 51 -10.54 -2.40 -3.32
N PRO A 52 -11.38 -1.36 -3.22
CA PRO A 52 -10.90 0.02 -3.21
C PRO A 52 -9.87 0.22 -2.09
N LEU A 53 -8.77 0.90 -2.41
CA LEU A 53 -7.73 1.20 -1.43
C LEU A 53 -8.27 2.17 -0.39
N SER A 54 -8.07 1.84 0.88
CA SER A 54 -8.27 2.82 1.97
C SER A 54 -7.13 3.84 1.95
N GLU A 55 -7.34 5.03 2.53
CA GLU A 55 -6.28 6.05 2.66
C GLU A 55 -5.02 5.51 3.35
N LYS A 56 -5.18 4.55 4.28
CA LYS A 56 -4.07 3.85 4.93
C LYS A 56 -3.31 2.93 3.97
N ALA A 57 -4.05 2.23 3.10
CA ALA A 57 -3.45 1.40 2.08
C ALA A 57 -2.65 2.24 1.09
N GLU A 58 -3.19 3.38 0.66
CA GLU A 58 -2.49 4.33 -0.23
C GLU A 58 -1.23 4.89 0.44
N ALA A 59 -1.33 5.33 1.69
CA ALA A 59 -0.19 5.85 2.45
C ALA A 59 0.93 4.82 2.63
N TRP A 60 0.57 3.56 2.90
CA TRP A 60 1.54 2.46 2.97
C TRP A 60 2.20 2.20 1.61
N GLN A 61 1.42 2.15 0.52
CA GLN A 61 1.99 1.96 -0.83
C GLN A 61 2.91 3.12 -1.20
N HIS A 62 2.55 4.34 -0.82
CA HIS A 62 3.38 5.51 -1.03
C HIS A 62 4.76 5.34 -0.38
N GLY A 63 4.81 4.98 0.91
CA GLY A 63 6.07 4.69 1.59
C GLY A 63 6.89 3.58 0.95
N TRP A 64 6.22 2.50 0.51
CA TRP A 64 6.87 1.40 -0.21
C TRP A 64 7.55 1.87 -1.50
N TRP A 65 6.87 2.70 -2.29
CA TRP A 65 7.42 3.26 -3.53
C TRP A 65 8.57 4.22 -3.30
N LEU A 66 8.54 5.02 -2.23
CA LEU A 66 9.65 5.89 -1.86
C LEU A 66 10.94 5.08 -1.61
N ALA A 67 10.84 3.94 -0.93
CA ALA A 67 11.97 3.04 -0.73
C ALA A 67 12.44 2.39 -2.04
N ASP A 68 11.50 1.97 -2.91
CA ASP A 68 11.85 1.33 -4.19
C ASP A 68 12.60 2.29 -5.13
N GLN A 69 12.19 3.56 -5.16
CA GLN A 69 12.86 4.60 -5.95
C GLN A 69 14.22 5.00 -5.39
N GLY A 70 14.41 4.98 -4.08
CA GLY A 70 15.69 5.28 -3.43
C GLY A 70 16.72 4.14 -3.46
N VAL A 71 16.29 2.91 -3.78
CA VAL A 71 17.16 1.72 -3.93
C VAL A 71 17.73 1.60 -5.36
N ARG A 72 17.22 2.39 -6.31
CA ARG A 72 17.65 2.41 -7.71
C ARG A 72 18.82 3.36 -7.94
#